data_AF-A0A7S1RAM4-F1
#
_entry.id   AF-A0A7S1RAM4-F1
#
_cell.length_a   1.000
_cell.length_b   1.000
_cell.length_c   1.000
_cell.angle_alpha   90.00
_cell.angle_beta   90.00
_cell.angle_gamma   90.00
#
_symmetry.space_group_name_H-M   'P 1'
#
loop_
_entity.id
_entity.type
_entity.pdbx_description
1 polymer ?
#
loop_
_entity_poly.entity_id
_entity_poly.type
_entity_poly.pdbx_seq_one_letter_code
_entity_poly.pdbx_strand_id
1 'polypeptide(L)'
;GIVFVTWVQMQGYTLLQGYFSTLSRSMYSLLVFGTLLDGPSVLFEDMISVESPVLIGLFSLFIILSSFTVLNMLVGLLIQVVADVHQAEKQKNEWNYLKYSLLDILDCYDRDGDQTLGKEEFKVLLKNPEVHDVLRKFGTDIEDMVTMADVIFDDATAVSRAGQLSFEELLQVINRLRGARSASVTDIVELRQYLRHCIDHSQANLRKGQYELLANMGMEPEGSTPAAAQPEPAATGSSTLV
;
A
#
# COMPACT_ATOMS: atom_id res chain seq x y z
N GLY A 1 6.29 -11.07 -39.71
CA GLY A 1 5.86 -10.02 -40.65
C GLY A 1 6.75 -9.98 -41.87
N ILE A 2 7.84 -9.22 -41.83
CA ILE A 2 8.71 -8.93 -42.98
C ILE A 2 9.19 -10.20 -43.71
N VAL A 3 9.71 -11.20 -42.97
CA VAL A 3 10.18 -12.46 -43.57
C VAL A 3 9.11 -13.17 -44.40
N PHE A 4 7.86 -13.22 -43.91
CA PHE A 4 6.74 -13.84 -44.62
C PHE A 4 6.36 -13.06 -45.88
N VAL A 5 6.28 -11.72 -45.79
CA VAL A 5 5.96 -10.86 -46.94
C VAL A 5 7.03 -11.01 -48.03
N THR A 6 8.32 -10.93 -47.66
CA THR A 6 9.43 -11.06 -48.61
C THR A 6 9.46 -12.45 -49.26
N TRP A 7 9.25 -13.52 -48.49
CA TRP A 7 9.22 -14.88 -49.03
C TRP A 7 8.03 -15.12 -49.98
N VAL A 8 6.83 -14.67 -49.61
CA VAL A 8 5.63 -14.82 -50.44
C VAL A 8 5.73 -14.00 -51.73
N GLN A 9 6.27 -12.77 -51.66
CA GLN A 9 6.49 -11.93 -52.83
C GLN A 9 7.56 -12.50 -53.77
N MET A 10 8.62 -13.12 -53.23
CA MET A 10 9.69 -13.71 -54.03
C MET A 10 9.26 -14.97 -54.79
N GLN A 11 8.37 -15.78 -54.21
CA GLN A 11 7.87 -17.03 -54.81
C GLN A 11 6.60 -16.84 -55.65
N GLY A 12 5.91 -15.70 -55.53
CA GLY A 12 4.74 -15.38 -56.37
C GLY A 12 3.45 -16.12 -56.00
N TYR A 13 3.29 -16.55 -54.75
CA TYR A 13 2.12 -17.33 -54.32
C TYR A 13 0.85 -16.48 -54.23
N THR A 14 -0.07 -16.67 -55.19
CA THR A 14 -1.34 -15.90 -55.29
C THR A 14 -2.31 -16.20 -54.14
N LEU A 15 -2.37 -17.45 -53.67
CA LEU A 15 -3.18 -17.85 -52.51
C LEU A 15 -2.74 -17.13 -51.22
N LEU A 16 -1.43 -17.03 -50.99
CA LEU A 16 -0.88 -16.39 -49.79
C LEU A 16 -0.82 -14.87 -49.87
N GLN A 17 -0.98 -14.26 -51.04
CA GLN A 17 -1.05 -12.79 -51.17
C GLN A 17 -2.26 -12.19 -50.43
N GLY A 18 -3.35 -12.94 -50.27
CA GLY A 18 -4.51 -12.49 -49.48
C GLY A 18 -4.14 -12.16 -48.02
N TYR A 19 -3.25 -12.96 -47.43
CA TYR A 19 -2.81 -12.85 -46.05
C TYR A 19 -1.51 -12.04 -45.89
N PHE A 20 -0.58 -12.14 -46.86
CA PHE A 20 0.79 -11.61 -46.77
C PHE A 20 1.14 -10.53 -47.82
N SER A 21 0.14 -9.86 -48.41
CA SER A 21 0.37 -8.79 -49.41
C SER A 21 1.10 -7.57 -48.85
N THR A 22 0.77 -7.14 -47.64
CA THR A 22 1.38 -5.99 -46.97
C THR A 22 1.90 -6.37 -45.59
N LEU A 23 2.85 -5.58 -45.07
CA LEU A 23 3.39 -5.79 -43.72
C LEU A 23 2.28 -5.77 -42.65
N SER A 24 1.33 -4.83 -42.76
CA SER A 24 0.21 -4.72 -41.82
C SER A 24 -0.73 -5.93 -41.88
N ARG A 25 -1.08 -6.41 -43.07
CA ARG A 25 -1.91 -7.63 -43.23
C ARG A 25 -1.19 -8.88 -42.74
N SER A 26 0.11 -8.98 -42.99
CA SER A 26 0.94 -10.06 -42.47
C SER A 26 0.99 -10.04 -40.94
N MET A 27 1.15 -8.87 -40.32
CA MET A 27 1.13 -8.74 -38.86
C MET A 27 -0.24 -9.12 -38.28
N TYR A 28 -1.34 -8.68 -38.90
CA TYR A 28 -2.69 -9.07 -38.50
C TYR A 28 -2.90 -10.58 -38.62
N SER A 29 -2.51 -11.19 -39.75
CA SER A 29 -2.65 -12.63 -39.97
C SER A 29 -1.81 -13.43 -38.97
N LEU A 30 -0.57 -13.01 -38.69
CA LEU A 30 0.26 -13.67 -37.67
C LEU A 30 -0.30 -13.48 -36.26
N LEU A 31 -0.90 -12.33 -35.95
CA LEU A 31 -1.55 -12.10 -34.65
C LEU A 31 -2.77 -13.01 -34.47
N VAL A 32 -3.67 -13.06 -35.45
CA VAL A 32 -4.92 -13.84 -35.39
C VAL A 32 -4.63 -15.34 -35.47
N PHE A 33 -3.98 -15.78 -36.54
CA PHE A 33 -3.75 -17.21 -36.78
C PHE A 33 -2.57 -17.76 -35.97
N GLY A 34 -1.58 -16.94 -35.62
CA GLY A 34 -0.38 -17.41 -34.94
C GLY A 34 -0.37 -17.17 -33.43
N THR A 35 -0.76 -15.98 -32.96
CA THR A 35 -0.75 -15.63 -31.53
C THR A 35 -2.06 -15.98 -30.83
N LEU A 36 -3.20 -15.65 -31.44
CA LEU A 36 -4.53 -15.97 -30.90
C LEU A 36 -4.98 -17.39 -31.23
N LEU A 37 -4.29 -18.07 -32.16
CA LEU A 37 -4.62 -19.41 -32.66
C LEU A 37 -6.08 -19.53 -33.13
N ASP A 38 -6.60 -18.45 -33.73
CA ASP A 38 -7.94 -18.45 -34.30
C ASP A 38 -7.89 -19.00 -35.73
N GLY A 39 -8.30 -20.25 -35.91
CA GLY A 39 -8.31 -20.94 -37.20
C GLY A 39 -6.94 -21.15 -37.88
N PRO A 40 -5.84 -21.51 -37.17
CA PRO A 40 -4.52 -21.71 -37.78
C PRO A 40 -4.54 -22.78 -38.87
N SER A 41 -5.47 -23.74 -38.79
CA SER A 41 -5.64 -24.82 -39.76
C SER A 41 -5.85 -24.29 -41.18
N VAL A 42 -6.64 -23.22 -41.36
CA VAL A 42 -6.91 -22.63 -42.67
C VAL A 42 -5.61 -22.14 -43.31
N LEU A 43 -4.80 -21.44 -42.53
CA LEU A 43 -3.54 -20.87 -43.01
C LEU A 43 -2.47 -21.96 -43.20
N PHE A 44 -2.49 -23.02 -42.38
CA PHE A 44 -1.66 -24.20 -42.58
C PHE A 44 -2.03 -24.97 -43.85
N GLU A 45 -3.32 -25.18 -44.11
CA GLU A 45 -3.82 -25.85 -45.32
C GLU A 45 -3.42 -25.07 -46.58
N ASP A 46 -3.56 -23.74 -46.55
CA ASP A 46 -3.11 -22.86 -47.65
C ASP A 46 -1.58 -22.95 -47.85
N MET A 47 -0.79 -23.04 -46.78
CA MET A 47 0.67 -23.22 -46.87
C MET A 47 1.09 -24.61 -47.39
N ILE A 48 0.35 -25.65 -47.02
CA ILE A 48 0.58 -27.03 -47.48
C ILE A 48 0.24 -27.15 -48.97
N SER A 49 -0.85 -26.51 -49.42
CA SER A 49 -1.27 -26.53 -50.84
C SER A 49 -0.23 -25.94 -51.80
N VAL A 50 0.68 -25.12 -51.26
CA VAL A 50 1.73 -24.40 -51.99
C VAL A 50 3.09 -25.11 -51.86
N GLU A 51 3.15 -26.25 -51.17
CA GLU A 51 4.34 -27.11 -51.00
C GLU A 51 5.60 -26.37 -50.49
N SER A 52 5.44 -25.40 -49.59
CA SER A 52 6.57 -24.62 -49.02
C SER A 52 6.91 -25.05 -47.58
N PRO A 53 7.87 -25.99 -47.37
CA PRO A 53 8.19 -26.50 -46.04
C PRO A 53 8.84 -25.46 -45.13
N VAL A 54 9.58 -24.51 -45.71
CA VAL A 54 10.23 -23.42 -44.94
C VAL A 54 9.19 -22.53 -44.28
N LEU A 55 8.10 -22.21 -44.98
CA LEU A 55 7.06 -21.33 -44.48
C LEU A 55 6.26 -22.01 -43.36
N ILE A 56 5.95 -23.31 -43.53
CA ILE A 56 5.29 -24.15 -42.52
C ILE A 56 6.16 -24.25 -41.26
N GLY A 57 7.46 -24.51 -41.41
CA GLY A 57 8.39 -24.57 -40.29
C GLY A 57 8.51 -23.26 -39.52
N LEU A 58 8.61 -22.13 -40.24
CA LEU A 58 8.70 -20.80 -39.64
C LEU A 58 7.40 -20.39 -38.95
N PHE A 59 6.24 -20.72 -39.53
CA PHE A 59 4.93 -20.47 -38.91
C PHE A 59 4.70 -21.34 -37.67
N SER A 60 5.09 -22.62 -37.71
CA SER A 60 5.03 -23.53 -36.56
C SER A 60 5.92 -23.06 -35.42
N LEU A 61 7.16 -22.66 -35.72
CA LEU A 61 8.08 -22.08 -34.73
C LEU A 61 7.50 -20.78 -34.14
N PHE A 62 6.92 -19.92 -34.97
CA PHE A 62 6.27 -18.70 -34.51
C PHE A 62 5.11 -18.99 -33.56
N ILE A 63 4.25 -19.97 -33.88
CA ILE A 63 3.16 -20.41 -33.00
C ILE A 63 3.71 -20.87 -31.66
N ILE A 64 4.71 -21.77 -31.65
CA ILE A 64 5.30 -22.28 -30.41
C ILE A 64 5.85 -21.13 -29.58
N LEU A 65 6.69 -20.26 -30.17
CA LEU A 65 7.27 -19.13 -29.45
C LEU A 65 6.21 -18.17 -28.93
N SER A 66 5.18 -17.89 -29.74
CA SER A 66 4.10 -16.98 -29.35
C SER A 66 3.25 -17.55 -28.22
N SER A 67 2.78 -18.80 -28.34
CA SER A 67 1.98 -19.46 -27.30
C SER A 67 2.73 -19.62 -25.99
N PHE A 68 4.02 -20.01 -26.02
CA PHE A 68 4.83 -20.10 -24.81
C PHE A 68 5.07 -18.72 -24.18
N THR A 69 5.30 -17.69 -24.98
CA THR A 69 5.51 -16.32 -24.46
C THR A 69 4.24 -15.77 -23.82
N VAL A 70 3.09 -15.91 -24.50
CA VAL A 70 1.78 -15.45 -23.98
C VAL A 70 1.40 -16.22 -22.72
N LEU A 71 1.54 -17.55 -22.71
CA LEU A 71 1.23 -18.37 -21.54
C LEU A 71 2.10 -17.98 -20.35
N ASN A 72 3.41 -17.87 -20.55
CA ASN A 72 4.33 -17.51 -19.47
C ASN A 72 4.08 -16.08 -18.94
N MET A 73 3.67 -15.14 -19.80
CA MET A 73 3.26 -13.79 -19.38
C MET A 73 1.96 -13.79 -18.57
N LEU A 74 0.95 -14.54 -19.01
CA LEU A 74 -0.34 -14.63 -18.31
C LEU A 74 -0.19 -15.33 -16.96
N VAL A 75 0.57 -16.41 -16.89
CA VAL A 75 0.84 -17.12 -15.63
C VAL A 75 1.59 -16.21 -14.66
N GLY A 76 2.54 -15.40 -15.13
CA GLY A 76 3.23 -14.41 -14.30
C GLY A 76 2.26 -13.42 -13.64
N LEU A 77 1.35 -12.83 -14.43
CA LEU A 77 0.33 -11.91 -13.92
C LEU A 77 -0.62 -12.61 -12.93
N LEU A 78 -1.09 -13.82 -13.24
CA LEU A 78 -2.00 -14.56 -12.38
C LEU A 78 -1.36 -14.91 -11.03
N ILE A 79 -0.11 -15.36 -11.04
CA ILE A 79 0.63 -15.67 -9.80
C ILE A 79 0.80 -14.41 -8.96
N GLN A 80 1.08 -13.26 -9.58
CA GLN A 80 1.20 -11.99 -8.87
C GLN A 80 -0.10 -11.64 -8.13
N VAL A 81 -1.25 -11.67 -8.82
CA VAL A 81 -2.55 -11.34 -8.20
C VAL A 81 -2.89 -12.33 -7.09
N VAL A 82 -2.63 -13.62 -7.28
CA VAL A 82 -2.87 -14.64 -6.24
C VAL A 82 -1.96 -14.44 -5.04
N ALA A 83 -0.69 -14.08 -5.26
CA ALA A 83 0.24 -13.78 -4.18
C ALA A 83 -0.20 -12.53 -3.39
N ASP A 84 -0.66 -11.48 -4.07
CA ASP A 84 -1.16 -10.26 -3.43
C ASP A 84 -2.41 -10.55 -2.58
N VAL A 85 -3.37 -11.33 -3.11
CA VAL A 85 -4.57 -11.75 -2.37
C VAL A 85 -4.19 -12.63 -1.19
N HIS A 86 -3.28 -13.58 -1.37
CA HIS A 86 -2.82 -14.46 -0.28
C HIS A 86 -2.14 -13.64 0.83
N GLN A 87 -1.32 -12.66 0.48
CA GLN A 87 -0.68 -11.78 1.46
C GLN A 87 -1.71 -10.93 2.21
N ALA A 88 -2.70 -10.36 1.52
CA ALA A 88 -3.78 -9.59 2.15
C ALA A 88 -4.64 -10.45 3.08
N GLU A 89 -4.98 -11.67 2.65
CA GLU A 89 -5.76 -12.62 3.46
C GLU A 89 -4.96 -13.09 4.69
N LYS A 90 -3.66 -13.38 4.52
CA LYS A 90 -2.77 -13.73 5.63
C LYS A 90 -2.71 -12.62 6.68
N GLN A 91 -2.54 -11.36 6.27
CA GLN A 91 -2.55 -10.22 7.19
C GLN A 91 -3.89 -10.07 7.93
N LYS A 92 -5.00 -10.24 7.21
CA LYS A 92 -6.34 -10.21 7.81
C LYS A 92 -6.53 -11.35 8.83
N ASN A 93 -6.03 -12.54 8.52
CA ASN A 93 -6.12 -13.68 9.41
C ASN A 93 -5.27 -13.50 10.68
N GLU A 94 -4.05 -12.99 10.55
CA GLU A 94 -3.19 -12.64 11.69
C GLU A 94 -3.83 -11.58 12.58
N TRP A 95 -4.40 -10.52 11.98
CA TRP A 95 -5.14 -9.48 12.72
C TRP A 95 -6.34 -10.04 13.47
N ASN A 96 -7.14 -10.88 12.80
CA ASN A 96 -8.29 -11.52 13.44
C ASN A 96 -7.86 -12.46 14.57
N TYR A 97 -6.78 -13.21 14.39
CA TYR A 97 -6.23 -14.07 15.43
C TYR A 97 -5.81 -13.27 16.66
N LEU A 98 -5.10 -12.15 16.48
CA LEU A 98 -4.75 -11.24 17.58
C LEU A 98 -6.02 -10.70 18.24
N LYS A 99 -6.96 -10.18 17.45
CA LYS A 99 -8.21 -9.61 17.95
C LYS A 99 -8.99 -10.59 18.82
N TYR A 100 -9.22 -11.82 18.34
CA TYR A 100 -9.97 -12.80 19.12
C TYR A 100 -9.19 -13.31 20.34
N SER A 101 -7.87 -13.54 20.21
CA SER A 101 -7.07 -14.05 21.34
C SER A 101 -6.92 -13.01 22.44
N LEU A 102 -6.78 -11.72 22.08
CA LEU A 102 -6.59 -10.66 23.05
C LEU A 102 -7.92 -10.16 23.63
N LEU A 103 -9.00 -10.12 22.84
CA LEU A 103 -10.33 -9.75 23.35
C LEU A 103 -10.83 -10.73 24.41
N ASP A 104 -10.61 -12.04 24.23
CA ASP A 104 -11.00 -13.06 25.23
C ASP A 104 -10.30 -12.83 26.58
N ILE A 105 -9.03 -12.41 26.54
CA ILE A 105 -8.27 -12.05 27.74
C ILE A 105 -8.78 -10.71 28.30
N LEU A 106 -8.95 -9.70 27.46
CA LEU A 106 -9.39 -8.35 27.85
C LEU A 106 -10.76 -8.35 28.52
N ASP A 107 -11.70 -9.17 28.05
CA ASP A 107 -13.04 -9.34 28.65
C ASP A 107 -12.95 -9.83 30.11
N CYS A 108 -11.87 -10.52 30.50
CA CYS A 108 -11.65 -10.92 31.89
C CYS A 108 -11.14 -9.77 32.79
N TYR A 109 -10.58 -8.72 32.21
CA TYR A 109 -10.06 -7.55 32.91
C TYR A 109 -11.04 -6.37 32.89
N ASP A 110 -12.02 -6.37 32.00
CA ASP A 110 -13.10 -5.39 31.90
C ASP A 110 -14.13 -5.56 33.04
N ARG A 111 -13.93 -4.84 34.15
CA ARG A 111 -14.79 -4.99 35.35
C ARG A 111 -16.06 -4.14 35.28
N ASP A 112 -16.03 -3.05 34.53
CA ASP A 112 -17.12 -2.09 34.36
C ASP A 112 -17.84 -2.24 33.02
N GLY A 113 -17.31 -3.05 32.10
CA GLY A 113 -17.92 -3.35 30.81
C GLY A 113 -17.84 -2.18 29.84
N ASP A 114 -16.86 -1.29 30.03
CA ASP A 114 -16.73 -0.06 29.24
C ASP A 114 -15.89 -0.26 27.97
N GLN A 115 -15.31 -1.46 27.78
CA GLN A 115 -14.40 -1.81 26.67
C GLN A 115 -13.18 -0.88 26.57
N THR A 116 -12.78 -0.28 27.69
CA THR A 116 -11.59 0.54 27.81
C THR A 116 -10.64 -0.04 28.83
N LEU A 117 -9.40 0.44 28.76
CA LEU A 117 -8.33 0.00 29.62
C LEU A 117 -7.59 1.24 30.13
N GLY A 118 -7.52 1.38 31.44
CA GLY A 118 -6.69 2.40 32.08
C GLY A 118 -5.20 2.03 32.08
N LYS A 119 -4.34 3.01 32.35
CA LYS A 119 -2.88 2.81 32.39
C LYS A 119 -2.43 1.72 33.38
N GLU A 120 -3.06 1.66 34.55
CA GLU A 120 -2.70 0.66 35.58
C GLU A 120 -3.21 -0.75 35.21
N GLU A 121 -4.37 -0.85 34.57
CA GLU A 121 -4.90 -2.11 34.05
C GLU A 121 -4.06 -2.63 32.89
N PHE A 122 -3.59 -1.73 32.02
CA PHE A 122 -2.64 -2.05 30.96
C PHE A 122 -1.34 -2.63 31.50
N LYS A 123 -0.77 -2.05 32.57
CA LYS A 123 0.43 -2.60 33.22
C LYS A 123 0.18 -3.97 33.87
N VAL A 124 -1.04 -4.24 34.35
CA VAL A 124 -1.40 -5.55 34.91
C VAL A 124 -1.61 -6.58 33.81
N LEU A 125 -2.25 -6.20 32.70
CA LEU A 125 -2.43 -7.02 31.51
C LEU A 125 -1.08 -7.48 30.94
N LEU A 126 -0.12 -6.55 30.85
CA LEU A 126 1.26 -6.83 30.42
C LEU A 126 2.07 -7.67 31.42
N LYS A 127 1.51 -8.12 32.55
CA LYS A 127 2.15 -9.10 33.43
C LYS A 127 1.59 -10.52 33.24
N ASN A 128 0.50 -10.67 32.48
CA ASN A 128 -0.13 -11.97 32.26
C ASN A 128 0.67 -12.77 31.22
N PRO A 129 1.21 -13.95 31.57
CA PRO A 129 2.02 -14.75 30.64
C PRO A 129 1.27 -15.15 29.36
N GLU A 130 -0.07 -15.28 29.39
CA GLU A 130 -0.85 -15.58 28.18
C GLU A 130 -0.81 -14.42 27.18
N VAL A 131 -0.84 -13.17 27.66
CA VAL A 131 -0.69 -11.97 26.83
C VAL A 131 0.71 -11.93 26.20
N HIS A 132 1.74 -12.32 26.95
CA HIS A 132 3.10 -12.41 26.41
C HIS A 132 3.19 -13.41 25.26
N ASP A 133 2.55 -14.58 25.39
CA ASP A 133 2.56 -15.61 24.37
C ASP A 133 1.81 -15.17 23.10
N VAL A 134 0.67 -14.47 23.26
CA VAL A 134 -0.10 -13.93 22.13
C VAL A 134 0.68 -12.83 21.40
N LEU A 135 1.25 -11.88 22.14
CA LEU A 135 2.03 -10.78 21.57
C LEU A 135 3.30 -11.27 20.86
N ARG A 136 4.01 -12.23 21.47
CA ARG A 136 5.19 -12.86 20.85
C ARG A 136 4.84 -13.60 19.56
N LYS A 137 3.72 -14.33 19.52
CA LYS A 137 3.22 -14.99 18.29
C LYS A 137 2.84 -13.99 17.21
N PHE A 138 2.35 -12.81 17.60
CA PHE A 138 2.02 -11.73 16.67
C PHE A 138 3.26 -10.93 16.20
N GLY A 139 4.40 -11.07 16.87
CA GLY A 139 5.65 -10.39 16.54
C GLY A 139 5.78 -9.00 17.16
N THR A 140 5.13 -8.78 18.30
CA THR A 140 5.26 -7.55 19.10
C THR A 140 5.98 -7.90 20.41
N ASP A 141 7.06 -7.18 20.71
CA ASP A 141 7.83 -7.38 21.93
C ASP A 141 7.18 -6.64 23.12
N ILE A 142 7.13 -7.31 24.27
CA ILE A 142 6.54 -6.72 25.50
C ILE A 142 7.37 -5.53 25.99
N GLU A 143 8.69 -5.56 25.80
CA GLU A 143 9.58 -4.45 26.17
C GLU A 143 9.22 -3.16 25.42
N ASP A 144 8.87 -3.27 24.13
CA ASP A 144 8.41 -2.15 23.32
C ASP A 144 7.06 -1.62 23.81
N MET A 145 6.13 -2.52 24.19
CA MET A 145 4.85 -2.15 24.78
C MET A 145 5.01 -1.38 26.10
N VAL A 146 5.90 -1.84 26.97
CA VAL A 146 6.15 -1.19 28.27
C VAL A 146 6.80 0.18 28.07
N THR A 147 7.75 0.29 27.14
CA THR A 147 8.42 1.57 26.83
C THR A 147 7.45 2.58 26.22
N MET A 148 6.52 2.11 25.39
CA MET A 148 5.50 2.96 24.76
C MET A 148 4.29 3.22 25.66
N ALA A 149 4.12 2.51 26.78
CA ALA A 149 2.98 2.67 27.68
C ALA A 149 2.83 4.14 28.15
N ASP A 150 3.92 4.81 28.48
CA ASP A 150 3.86 6.21 28.92
C ASP A 150 3.46 7.17 27.80
N VAL A 151 3.82 6.86 26.55
CA VAL A 151 3.48 7.66 25.37
C VAL A 151 2.03 7.42 24.94
N ILE A 152 1.57 6.16 24.96
CA ILE A 152 0.21 5.78 24.55
C ILE A 152 -0.85 6.46 25.45
N PHE A 153 -0.55 6.57 26.74
CA PHE A 153 -1.43 7.19 27.74
C PHE A 153 -1.10 8.66 28.02
N ASP A 154 -0.25 9.30 27.20
CA ASP A 154 0.02 10.73 27.30
C ASP A 154 -1.10 11.52 26.58
N ASP A 155 -1.77 12.42 27.32
CA ASP A 155 -2.87 13.26 26.83
C ASP A 155 -2.44 14.12 25.61
N ALA A 156 -1.14 14.39 25.46
CA ALA A 156 -0.59 15.15 24.34
C ALA A 156 -0.63 14.40 23.00
N THR A 157 -0.73 13.07 23.00
CA THR A 157 -0.64 12.25 21.79
C THR A 157 -1.99 12.00 21.12
N ALA A 158 -3.10 12.35 21.78
CA ALA A 158 -4.48 12.10 21.35
C ALA A 158 -4.79 10.60 21.05
N VAL A 159 -3.93 9.67 21.49
CA VAL A 159 -4.11 8.23 21.31
C VAL A 159 -5.08 7.69 22.37
N SER A 160 -4.89 8.04 23.64
CA SER A 160 -5.85 7.79 24.71
C SER A 160 -6.78 8.99 24.89
N ARG A 161 -8.08 8.73 25.12
CA ARG A 161 -9.02 9.79 25.51
C ARG A 161 -9.12 9.80 27.05
N ALA A 162 -8.68 10.88 27.68
CA ALA A 162 -8.74 11.05 29.14
C ALA A 162 -8.04 9.93 29.93
N GLY A 163 -6.89 9.44 29.44
CA GLY A 163 -6.14 8.35 30.08
C GLY A 163 -6.77 6.95 29.99
N GLN A 164 -7.84 6.79 29.20
CA GLN A 164 -8.42 5.49 28.85
C GLN A 164 -8.17 5.14 27.38
N LEU A 165 -7.90 3.86 27.11
CA LEU A 165 -7.62 3.33 25.78
C LEU A 165 -8.66 2.25 25.45
N SER A 166 -9.41 2.41 24.36
CA SER A 166 -10.37 1.36 23.95
C SER A 166 -9.65 0.11 23.44
N PHE A 167 -10.31 -1.05 23.49
CA PHE A 167 -9.72 -2.30 23.00
C PHE A 167 -9.33 -2.24 21.52
N GLU A 168 -10.11 -1.55 20.68
CA GLU A 168 -9.79 -1.37 19.27
C GLU A 168 -8.56 -0.45 19.08
N GLU A 169 -8.45 0.63 19.87
CA GLU A 169 -7.26 1.49 19.86
C GLU A 169 -6.01 0.74 20.35
N LEU A 170 -6.15 -0.09 21.39
CA LEU A 170 -5.07 -0.95 21.88
C LEU A 170 -4.58 -1.94 20.82
N LEU A 171 -5.49 -2.64 20.14
CA LEU A 171 -5.13 -3.56 19.06
C LEU A 171 -4.40 -2.82 17.92
N GLN A 172 -4.85 -1.61 17.56
CA GLN A 172 -4.19 -0.79 16.56
C GLN A 172 -2.77 -0.38 16.98
N VAL A 173 -2.58 -0.02 18.25
CA VAL A 173 -1.27 0.30 18.82
C VAL A 173 -0.34 -0.92 18.79
N ILE A 174 -0.83 -2.10 19.17
CA ILE A 174 -0.05 -3.37 19.10
C ILE A 174 0.37 -3.66 17.66
N ASN A 175 -0.51 -3.43 16.68
CA ASN A 175 -0.20 -3.62 15.27
C ASN A 175 0.70 -2.52 14.67
N ARG A 176 0.72 -1.31 15.24
CA ARG A 176 1.71 -0.29 14.89
C ARG A 176 3.10 -0.65 15.41
N LEU A 177 3.17 -1.23 16.61
CA LEU A 177 4.42 -1.59 17.29
C LEU A 177 4.95 -2.99 16.94
N ARG A 178 4.29 -3.70 16.01
CA ARG A 178 4.79 -4.96 15.46
C ARG A 178 6.14 -4.72 14.76
N GLY A 179 7.22 -5.31 15.25
CA GLY A 179 8.60 -5.00 14.84
C GLY A 179 8.92 -5.22 13.36
N ALA A 180 8.07 -5.94 12.63
CA ALA A 180 8.18 -6.14 11.18
C ALA A 180 7.61 -4.99 10.33
N ARG A 181 7.03 -3.95 10.94
CA ARG A 181 6.42 -2.81 10.22
C ARG A 181 7.47 -1.71 9.97
N SER A 182 7.84 -1.50 8.72
CA SER A 182 8.62 -0.32 8.32
C SER A 182 7.82 0.97 8.55
N ALA A 183 8.47 2.00 9.09
CA ALA A 183 7.88 3.33 9.28
C ALA A 183 7.24 3.82 7.97
N SER A 184 5.96 4.18 8.04
CA SER A 184 5.18 4.67 6.92
C SER A 184 5.36 6.18 6.73
N VAL A 185 5.01 6.67 5.54
CA VAL A 185 5.01 8.12 5.26
C VAL A 185 4.09 8.86 6.22
N THR A 186 3.01 8.22 6.69
CA THR A 186 2.12 8.76 7.73
C THR A 186 2.87 9.00 9.03
N ASP A 187 3.69 8.06 9.48
CA ASP A 187 4.47 8.18 10.72
C ASP A 187 5.48 9.35 10.62
N ILE A 188 6.07 9.57 9.43
CA ILE A 188 6.96 10.72 9.17
C ILE A 188 6.17 12.04 9.21
N VAL A 189 4.96 12.07 8.66
CA VAL A 189 4.10 13.26 8.68
C VAL A 189 3.64 13.57 10.11
N GLU A 190 3.25 12.57 10.89
CA GLU A 190 2.88 12.68 12.30
C GLU A 190 4.06 13.21 13.13
N LEU A 191 5.26 12.63 12.96
CA LEU A 191 6.48 13.11 13.61
C LEU A 191 6.75 14.58 13.26
N ARG A 192 6.62 14.98 11.99
CA ARG A 192 6.82 16.36 11.57
C ARG A 192 5.79 17.31 12.21
N GLN A 193 4.54 16.90 12.33
CA GLN A 193 3.50 17.69 13.01
C GLN A 193 3.80 17.82 14.51
N TYR A 194 4.18 16.72 15.16
CA TYR A 194 4.58 16.71 16.56
C TYR A 194 5.77 17.63 16.82
N LEU A 195 6.82 17.56 15.99
CA LEU A 195 8.00 18.43 16.10
C LEU A 195 7.62 19.90 15.94
N ARG A 196 6.75 20.26 14.98
CA ARG A 196 6.25 21.64 14.84
C ARG A 196 5.53 22.09 16.09
N HIS A 197 4.61 21.29 16.60
CA HIS A 197 3.86 21.61 17.81
C HIS A 197 4.79 21.81 19.02
N CYS A 198 5.80 20.95 19.19
CA CYS A 198 6.76 21.08 20.27
C CYS A 198 7.62 22.35 20.15
N ILE A 199 8.04 22.68 18.93
CA ILE A 199 8.80 23.92 18.64
C ILE A 199 7.93 25.14 18.95
N ASP A 200 6.69 25.18 18.47
CA ASP A 200 5.77 26.30 18.72
C ASP A 200 5.47 26.47 20.21
N HIS A 201 5.24 25.37 20.93
CA HIS A 201 5.03 25.37 22.38
C HIS A 201 6.27 25.87 23.14
N SER A 202 7.47 25.41 22.77
CA SER A 202 8.71 25.89 23.38
C SER A 202 8.94 27.39 23.12
N GLN A 203 8.67 27.87 21.90
CA GLN A 203 8.79 29.29 21.55
C GLN A 203 7.79 30.16 22.31
N ALA A 204 6.56 29.67 22.51
CA ALA A 204 5.55 30.36 23.31
C ALA A 204 5.99 30.49 24.78
N ASN A 205 6.58 29.44 25.36
CA ASN A 205 7.09 29.46 26.73
C ASN A 205 8.32 30.37 26.87
N LEU A 206 9.23 30.39 25.89
CA LEU A 206 10.36 31.31 25.83
C LEU A 206 9.91 32.77 25.76
N ARG A 207 8.91 33.08 24.92
CA ARG A 207 8.34 34.43 24.86
C ARG A 207 7.72 34.84 26.19
N LYS A 208 6.90 33.97 26.81
CA LYS A 208 6.32 34.24 28.14
C LYS A 208 7.40 34.52 29.19
N GLY A 209 8.43 33.68 29.26
CA GLY A 209 9.56 33.88 30.19
C GLY A 209 10.33 35.18 29.92
N GLN A 210 10.50 35.57 28.65
CA GLN A 210 11.11 36.87 28.30
C GLN A 210 10.26 38.05 28.74
N TYR A 211 8.93 38.00 28.57
CA TYR A 211 8.02 39.05 29.05
C TYR A 211 8.01 39.15 30.58
N GLU A 212 8.03 38.02 31.30
CA GLU A 212 8.08 38.00 32.77
C GLU A 212 9.42 38.56 33.31
N LEU A 213 10.54 38.25 32.66
CA LEU A 213 11.85 38.81 33.01
C LEU A 213 11.93 40.32 32.74
N LEU A 214 11.38 40.80 31.62
CA LEU A 214 11.32 42.23 31.30
C LEU A 214 10.41 42.98 32.27
N ALA A 215 9.26 42.40 32.64
CA ALA A 215 8.34 42.96 33.62
C ALA A 215 8.97 43.06 35.02
N ASN A 216 9.70 42.02 35.47
CA ASN A 216 10.43 42.05 36.75
C ASN A 216 11.61 43.03 36.76
N MET A 217 12.17 43.39 35.59
CA MET A 217 13.22 44.40 35.46
C MET A 217 12.68 45.83 35.27
N GLY A 218 11.36 46.03 35.31
CA GLY A 218 10.73 47.36 35.20
C GLY A 218 10.84 48.01 33.82
N MET A 219 11.08 47.22 32.76
CA MET A 219 11.06 47.69 31.38
C MET A 219 9.74 47.26 30.71
N GLU A 220 8.94 48.23 30.25
CA GLU A 220 7.82 47.91 29.35
C GLU A 220 8.36 47.36 28.01
N PRO A 221 7.71 46.35 27.42
CA PRO A 221 8.15 45.78 26.16
C PRO A 221 7.88 46.77 25.01
N GLU A 222 8.94 47.35 24.44
CA GLU A 222 8.84 48.01 23.14
C GLU A 222 8.51 46.95 22.07
N GLY A 223 7.25 46.91 21.64
CA GLY A 223 6.82 46.09 20.51
C GLY A 223 5.48 45.40 20.67
N SER A 224 4.45 46.11 21.16
CA SER A 224 3.07 45.69 20.93
C SER A 224 2.63 46.11 19.52
N THR A 225 2.56 45.17 18.58
CA THR A 225 1.47 45.18 17.60
C THR A 225 0.66 43.91 17.81
N PRO A 226 -0.62 44.01 18.20
CA PRO A 226 -1.46 42.85 18.40
C PRO A 226 -1.78 42.26 17.01
N ALA A 227 -1.23 41.10 16.69
CA ALA A 227 -1.66 40.31 15.55
C ALA A 227 -3.00 39.63 15.88
N ALA A 228 -4.04 40.45 16.04
CA ALA A 228 -5.43 40.05 15.94
C ALA A 228 -5.89 40.41 14.52
N ALA A 229 -5.73 39.47 13.59
CA ALA A 229 -6.43 39.50 12.31
C ALA A 229 -6.70 38.04 11.90
N GLN A 230 -7.90 37.57 12.24
CA GLN A 230 -8.55 36.50 11.50
C GLN A 230 -8.58 36.89 10.01
N PRO A 231 -8.30 35.99 9.06
CA PRO A 231 -8.82 36.15 7.72
C PRO A 231 -10.22 35.53 7.67
N GLU A 232 -11.23 36.38 7.48
CA GLU A 232 -12.52 35.97 6.92
C GLU A 232 -12.32 35.36 5.50
N PRO A 233 -13.24 34.51 5.02
CA PRO A 233 -13.04 33.72 3.82
C PRO A 233 -13.30 34.57 2.57
N ALA A 234 -12.26 34.76 1.75
CA ALA A 234 -12.42 35.32 0.41
C ALA A 234 -13.01 34.24 -0.53
N ALA A 235 -14.29 34.39 -0.84
CA ALA A 235 -14.90 33.77 -2.00
C ALA A 235 -14.14 34.20 -3.27
N THR A 236 -13.77 33.22 -4.10
CA THR A 236 -13.63 33.42 -5.54
C THR A 236 -14.00 32.11 -6.22
N GLY A 237 -15.23 32.04 -6.73
CA GLY A 237 -15.43 31.35 -8.01
C GLY A 237 -14.51 32.03 -9.03
N SER A 238 -13.99 31.37 -10.05
CA SER A 238 -14.60 30.31 -10.84
C SER A 238 -13.58 29.85 -11.89
N SER A 239 -13.81 28.63 -12.40
CA SER A 239 -13.61 28.22 -13.79
C SER A 239 -12.35 27.43 -14.20
N THR A 240 -12.60 26.12 -14.39
CA THR A 240 -12.35 25.28 -15.59
C THR A 240 -10.95 24.84 -16.06
N LEU A 241 -10.92 23.54 -16.39
CA LEU A 241 -10.06 22.78 -17.34
C LEU A 241 -8.67 22.43 -16.80
N VAL A 242 -8.25 21.15 -16.72
CA VAL A 242 -8.44 19.97 -17.59
C VAL A 242 -8.59 18.70 -16.74
#